data_AF-A0A7L9BTF7-F1
#
_entry.id   AF-A0A7L9BTF7-F1
#
_cell.length_a   1.000
_cell.length_b   1.000
_cell.length_c   1.000
_cell.angle_alpha   90.00
_cell.angle_beta   90.00
_cell.angle_gamma   90.00
#
_symmetry.space_group_name_H-M   'P 1'
#
loop_
_entity.id
_entity.type
_entity.pdbx_description
1 polymer ?
#
loop_
_entity_poly.entity_id
_entity_poly.type
_entity_poly.pdbx_seq_one_letter_code
_entity_poly.pdbx_strand_id
1 'polypeptide(L)'
;MDTLLPNTDALNQTVFTPDPQNATALTVNNGSRFQVGDLVRPDASTEVMFVSAVAGNTLTVIRGYGNTTKATLNNGRRLFILANAVLEGADAAAARFTNRSRRQNYTQIFAATVQVSGSMRAARTYGVEDELDYQKQERMRELLRDLENCVINGTAPATNPQGGSTVRRTMNGIVKQVSTNVLQPNQGGMPPGGGAGQNELNEPVLNAALRTIWEQSNGQIDTIVCGGVQKRRINSFASTLRSYQPEDVKFRDMVGVYESDFGVCRVILSRWAPADSVLLLDSSRVEVVPMRGRSFHYKPLGAQGDADQGQVIGEYTLEFRNENAHGVVRGLAV
;
A
#
# COMPACT_ATOMS: atom_id res chain seq x y z
N MET A 1 4.68 -10.66 -8.07
CA MET A 1 4.25 -9.33 -8.51
C MET A 1 4.90 -9.08 -9.83
N ASP A 2 4.18 -8.49 -10.79
CA ASP A 2 4.79 -8.01 -12.02
C ASP A 2 5.54 -6.73 -11.66
N THR A 3 6.85 -6.82 -11.58
CA THR A 3 7.73 -5.67 -11.32
C THR A 3 8.73 -5.60 -12.45
N LEU A 4 9.15 -4.38 -12.80
CA LEU A 4 10.37 -4.20 -13.56
C LEU A 4 11.51 -4.96 -12.87
N LEU A 5 12.44 -5.50 -13.66
CA LEU A 5 13.64 -6.14 -13.12
C LEU A 5 14.33 -5.13 -12.20
N PRO A 6 14.53 -5.47 -10.91
CA PRO A 6 15.15 -4.54 -9.99
C PRO A 6 16.56 -4.19 -10.47
N ASN A 7 16.84 -2.90 -10.60
CA ASN A 7 18.15 -2.39 -11.00
C ASN A 7 19.07 -2.14 -9.79
N THR A 8 18.66 -2.57 -8.60
CA THR A 8 19.44 -2.42 -7.37
C THR A 8 19.40 -3.67 -6.52
N ASP A 9 20.43 -3.87 -5.72
CA ASP A 9 20.46 -4.84 -4.62
C ASP A 9 21.42 -4.37 -3.52
N ALA A 10 21.47 -5.06 -2.39
CA ALA A 10 22.43 -4.73 -1.32
C ALA A 10 23.43 -5.87 -1.10
N LEU A 11 24.65 -5.50 -0.72
CA LEU A 11 25.67 -6.44 -0.27
C LEU A 11 25.22 -7.18 0.99
N ASN A 12 25.46 -8.48 1.03
CA ASN A 12 25.27 -9.35 2.18
C ASN A 12 26.60 -10.03 2.53
N GLN A 13 27.57 -9.22 2.94
CA GLN A 13 28.94 -9.64 3.18
C GLN A 13 29.55 -8.85 4.32
N THR A 14 29.95 -9.58 5.36
CA THR A 14 30.59 -9.03 6.56
C THR A 14 32.11 -9.16 6.53
N VAL A 15 32.65 -10.08 5.72
CA VAL A 15 34.09 -10.32 5.58
C VAL A 15 34.48 -10.18 4.11
N PHE A 16 35.46 -9.33 3.84
CA PHE A 16 35.97 -9.08 2.50
C PHE A 16 37.39 -9.60 2.39
N THR A 17 37.67 -10.39 1.35
CA THR A 17 38.99 -10.96 1.09
C THR A 17 39.49 -10.41 -0.25
N PRO A 18 40.70 -9.81 -0.33
CA PRO A 18 41.67 -9.59 0.75
C PRO A 18 41.29 -8.46 1.71
N ASP A 19 40.51 -7.47 1.25
CA ASP A 19 40.01 -6.34 2.03
C ASP A 19 38.77 -5.72 1.34
N PRO A 20 38.00 -4.84 1.99
CA PRO A 20 36.77 -4.29 1.41
C PRO A 20 36.96 -3.36 0.20
N GLN A 21 38.17 -2.88 -0.05
CA GLN A 21 38.49 -2.04 -1.22
C GLN A 21 38.95 -2.88 -2.42
N ASN A 22 39.48 -4.09 -2.18
CA ASN A 22 40.07 -4.93 -3.21
C ASN A 22 39.37 -6.29 -3.40
N ALA A 23 38.35 -6.62 -2.61
CA ALA A 23 37.57 -7.84 -2.80
C ALA A 23 36.94 -7.90 -4.19
N THR A 24 37.19 -9.01 -4.87
CA THR A 24 36.68 -9.32 -6.22
C THR A 24 35.51 -10.30 -6.19
N ALA A 25 35.28 -10.98 -5.06
CA ALA A 25 34.09 -11.79 -4.82
C ALA A 25 33.17 -11.05 -3.85
N LEU A 26 32.01 -10.64 -4.36
CA LEU A 26 31.00 -9.87 -3.62
C LEU A 26 29.72 -10.68 -3.45
N THR A 27 29.33 -10.96 -2.22
CA THR A 27 28.05 -11.63 -1.93
C THR A 27 26.94 -10.59 -1.80
N VAL A 28 25.88 -10.74 -2.60
CA VAL A 28 24.68 -9.89 -2.59
C VAL A 28 23.47 -10.66 -2.04
N ASN A 29 22.38 -9.97 -1.73
CA ASN A 29 21.16 -10.62 -1.26
C ASN A 29 20.46 -11.45 -2.36
N ASN A 30 20.49 -10.96 -3.61
CA ASN A 30 19.78 -11.52 -4.75
C ASN A 30 20.67 -11.49 -6.01
N GLY A 31 21.54 -12.48 -6.18
CA GLY A 31 22.46 -12.54 -7.33
C GLY A 31 21.74 -12.69 -8.68
N SER A 32 20.52 -13.21 -8.69
CA SER A 32 19.67 -13.31 -9.90
C SER A 32 19.28 -11.97 -10.53
N ARG A 33 19.51 -10.86 -9.82
CA ARG A 33 19.32 -9.50 -10.35
C ARG A 33 20.43 -9.09 -11.30
N PHE A 34 21.62 -9.65 -11.13
CA PHE A 34 22.82 -9.33 -11.89
C PHE A 34 23.05 -10.37 -12.99
N GLN A 35 23.74 -9.96 -14.04
CA GLN A 35 24.21 -10.82 -15.12
C GLN A 35 25.67 -10.48 -15.46
N VAL A 36 26.34 -11.42 -16.12
CA VAL A 36 27.69 -11.20 -16.63
C VAL A 36 27.64 -10.06 -17.65
N GLY A 37 28.62 -9.15 -17.56
CA GLY A 37 28.67 -7.93 -18.36
C GLY A 37 28.02 -6.71 -17.70
N ASP A 38 27.34 -6.86 -16.57
CA ASP A 38 26.76 -5.70 -15.89
C ASP A 38 27.83 -4.77 -15.33
N LEU A 39 27.62 -3.46 -15.55
CA LEU A 39 28.32 -2.40 -14.84
C LEU A 39 27.54 -2.08 -13.58
N VAL A 40 28.21 -2.15 -12.43
CA VAL A 40 27.62 -1.98 -11.12
C VAL A 40 28.34 -0.89 -10.35
N ARG A 41 27.60 -0.01 -9.67
CA ARG A 41 28.14 1.08 -8.87
C ARG A 41 27.69 0.97 -7.42
N PRO A 42 28.59 1.06 -6.43
CA PRO A 42 28.19 1.16 -5.04
C PRO A 42 27.57 2.53 -4.73
N ASP A 43 26.58 2.53 -3.85
CA ASP A 43 25.91 3.73 -3.38
C ASP A 43 26.88 4.73 -2.76
N ALA A 44 26.64 6.03 -2.96
CA ALA A 44 27.52 7.11 -2.52
C ALA A 44 29.02 6.95 -2.90
N SER A 45 29.31 6.30 -4.03
CA SER A 45 30.65 6.18 -4.62
C SER A 45 30.62 6.55 -6.10
N THR A 46 31.75 6.91 -6.71
CA THR A 46 31.92 7.04 -8.17
C THR A 46 32.57 5.79 -8.80
N GLU A 47 32.85 4.77 -7.99
CA GLU A 47 33.38 3.49 -8.46
C GLU A 47 32.42 2.82 -9.43
N VAL A 48 32.95 2.32 -10.54
CA VAL A 48 32.26 1.39 -11.43
C VAL A 48 32.97 0.04 -11.35
N MET A 49 32.20 -1.02 -11.18
CA MET A 49 32.66 -2.40 -11.14
C MET A 49 32.07 -3.15 -12.32
N PHE A 50 32.85 -4.02 -12.95
CA PHE A 50 32.38 -4.89 -14.03
C PHE A 50 32.14 -6.30 -13.52
N VAL A 51 30.93 -6.85 -13.71
CA VAL A 51 30.58 -8.20 -13.30
C VAL A 51 31.07 -9.20 -14.33
N SER A 52 32.10 -9.99 -13.98
CA SER A 52 32.70 -10.99 -14.87
C SER A 52 32.10 -12.38 -14.72
N ALA A 53 31.53 -12.70 -13.55
CA ALA A 53 30.81 -13.95 -13.32
C ALA A 53 29.73 -13.78 -12.25
N VAL A 54 28.68 -14.59 -12.33
CA VAL A 54 27.62 -14.67 -11.31
C VAL A 54 27.43 -16.13 -10.93
N ALA A 55 27.64 -16.45 -9.65
CA ALA A 55 27.48 -17.79 -9.10
C ALA A 55 26.54 -17.75 -7.89
N GLY A 56 25.26 -18.07 -8.11
CA GLY A 56 24.22 -17.95 -7.08
C GLY A 56 24.08 -16.50 -6.63
N ASN A 57 24.47 -16.21 -5.38
CA ASN A 57 24.47 -14.86 -4.78
C ASN A 57 25.85 -14.19 -4.77
N THR A 58 26.88 -14.86 -5.28
CA THR A 58 28.24 -14.32 -5.32
C THR A 58 28.55 -13.77 -6.72
N LEU A 59 28.91 -12.50 -6.78
CA LEU A 59 29.36 -11.80 -7.97
C LEU A 59 30.89 -11.79 -8.01
N THR A 60 31.48 -12.24 -9.11
CA THR A 60 32.88 -11.96 -9.40
C THR A 60 32.96 -10.65 -10.16
N VAL A 61 33.67 -9.67 -9.61
CA VAL A 61 33.76 -8.30 -10.14
C VAL A 61 35.19 -7.85 -10.36
N ILE A 62 35.38 -7.03 -11.39
CA ILE A 62 36.59 -6.24 -11.59
C ILE A 62 36.34 -4.86 -10.98
N ARG A 63 37.12 -4.53 -9.94
CA ARG A 63 37.04 -3.27 -9.18
C ARG A 63 37.72 -2.12 -9.94
N GLY A 64 37.23 -0.89 -9.76
CA GLY A 64 37.81 0.30 -10.38
C GLY A 64 37.81 0.30 -11.91
N TYR A 65 36.79 -0.31 -12.52
CA TYR A 65 36.64 -0.40 -13.97
C TYR A 65 36.60 1.00 -14.60
N GLY A 66 37.27 1.17 -15.74
CA GLY A 66 37.38 2.47 -16.42
C GLY A 66 38.22 3.50 -15.66
N ASN A 67 39.23 3.07 -14.89
CA ASN A 67 40.07 3.93 -14.04
C ASN A 67 39.29 4.68 -12.95
N THR A 68 38.19 4.10 -12.47
CA THR A 68 37.43 4.67 -11.36
C THR A 68 38.08 4.35 -10.02
N THR A 69 37.98 5.28 -9.07
CA THR A 69 38.57 5.10 -7.73
C THR A 69 37.79 4.06 -6.93
N LYS A 70 38.50 3.04 -6.43
CA LYS A 70 37.89 1.97 -5.61
C LYS A 70 37.39 2.52 -4.28
N ALA A 71 36.13 2.24 -3.94
CA ALA A 71 35.55 2.57 -2.65
C ALA A 71 35.65 1.41 -1.66
N THR A 72 35.76 1.72 -0.38
CA THR A 72 35.66 0.72 0.69
C THR A 72 34.23 0.21 0.79
N LEU A 73 34.01 -1.08 0.59
CA LEU A 73 32.67 -1.69 0.69
C LEU A 73 32.33 -2.04 2.14
N ASN A 74 31.04 -2.02 2.46
CA ASN A 74 30.53 -2.39 3.78
C ASN A 74 29.29 -3.29 3.58
N ASN A 75 28.99 -4.13 4.57
CA ASN A 75 27.77 -4.93 4.55
C ASN A 75 26.53 -4.02 4.41
N GLY A 76 25.52 -4.45 3.65
CA GLY A 76 24.29 -3.70 3.43
C GLY A 76 24.41 -2.52 2.47
N ARG A 77 25.59 -2.22 1.93
CA ARG A 77 25.75 -1.14 0.94
C ARG A 77 24.98 -1.50 -0.33
N ARG A 78 24.15 -0.57 -0.81
CA ARG A 78 23.38 -0.72 -2.04
C ARG A 78 24.32 -0.69 -3.26
N LEU A 79 24.02 -1.51 -4.25
CA LEU A 79 24.67 -1.62 -5.55
C LEU A 79 23.63 -1.30 -6.62
N PHE A 80 23.95 -0.36 -7.51
CA PHE A 80 23.13 0.02 -8.65
C PHE A 80 23.68 -0.62 -9.92
N ILE A 81 22.83 -1.32 -10.66
CA ILE A 81 23.13 -1.82 -12.01
C ILE A 81 22.93 -0.64 -12.97
N LEU A 82 24.00 -0.17 -13.60
CA LEU A 82 23.92 0.93 -14.56
C LEU A 82 23.36 0.42 -15.89
N ALA A 83 23.99 -0.62 -16.43
CA ALA A 83 23.63 -1.24 -17.70
C ALA A 83 24.42 -2.53 -17.89
N ASN A 84 24.00 -3.35 -18.84
CA ASN A 84 24.80 -4.47 -19.34
C ASN A 84 25.69 -4.01 -20.50
N ALA A 85 26.99 -4.24 -20.39
CA ALA A 85 27.95 -3.99 -21.45
C ALA A 85 28.12 -5.27 -22.29
N VAL A 86 27.30 -5.38 -23.34
CA VAL A 86 27.36 -6.49 -24.30
C VAL A 86 28.57 -6.30 -25.22
N LEU A 87 29.26 -7.40 -25.54
CA LEU A 87 30.37 -7.40 -26.50
C LEU A 87 29.85 -7.13 -27.92
N GLU A 88 30.65 -6.42 -28.72
CA GLU A 88 30.32 -6.17 -30.12
C GLU A 88 30.20 -7.49 -30.89
N GLY A 89 29.07 -7.68 -31.59
CA GLY A 89 28.79 -8.89 -32.36
C GLY A 89 28.35 -10.12 -31.55
N ALA A 90 28.10 -9.97 -30.24
CA ALA A 90 27.57 -11.06 -29.42
C ALA A 90 26.10 -11.38 -29.74
N ASP A 91 25.74 -12.66 -29.60
CA ASP A 91 24.35 -13.10 -29.65
C ASP A 91 23.50 -12.43 -28.57
N ALA A 92 22.19 -12.31 -28.84
CA ALA A 92 21.25 -11.74 -27.87
C ALA A 92 21.24 -12.54 -26.56
N ALA A 93 21.36 -11.83 -25.44
CA ALA A 93 21.27 -12.43 -24.11
C ALA A 93 19.90 -13.09 -23.89
N ALA A 94 19.85 -14.11 -23.01
CA ALA A 94 18.60 -14.78 -22.68
C ALA A 94 17.56 -13.80 -22.14
N ALA A 95 16.32 -13.89 -22.64
CA ALA A 95 15.23 -13.05 -22.19
C ALA A 95 14.96 -13.27 -20.68
N ARG A 96 14.97 -12.19 -19.91
CA ARG A 96 14.66 -12.21 -18.48
C ARG A 96 13.16 -11.99 -18.29
N PHE A 97 12.52 -12.90 -17.57
CA PHE A 97 11.11 -12.80 -17.24
C PHE A 97 10.94 -12.58 -15.74
N THR A 98 10.02 -11.70 -15.37
CA THR A 98 9.52 -11.63 -14.00
C THR A 98 8.25 -12.48 -13.92
N ASN A 99 8.20 -13.40 -12.96
CA ASN A 99 7.04 -14.29 -12.82
C ASN A 99 5.89 -13.57 -12.10
N ARG A 100 4.72 -13.55 -12.74
CA ARG A 100 3.49 -13.05 -12.15
C ARG A 100 2.98 -14.01 -11.07
N SER A 101 3.28 -13.72 -9.81
CA SER A 101 2.65 -14.43 -8.69
C SER A 101 1.20 -13.96 -8.49
N ARG A 102 0.26 -14.89 -8.56
CA ARG A 102 -1.16 -14.63 -8.29
C ARG A 102 -1.37 -14.51 -6.78
N ARG A 103 -1.87 -13.36 -6.34
CA ARG A 103 -2.44 -13.20 -4.99
C ARG A 103 -3.93 -13.53 -5.03
N GLN A 104 -4.48 -13.93 -3.90
CA GLN A 104 -5.88 -14.31 -3.77
C GLN A 104 -6.53 -13.49 -2.67
N ASN A 105 -7.80 -13.12 -2.89
CA ASN A 105 -8.70 -12.57 -1.89
C ASN A 105 -10.02 -13.32 -1.99
N TYR A 106 -10.77 -13.36 -0.89
CA TYR A 106 -12.09 -13.96 -0.87
C TYR A 106 -13.16 -12.89 -1.04
N THR A 107 -14.29 -13.28 -1.61
CA THR A 107 -15.53 -12.48 -1.55
C THR A 107 -16.20 -12.69 -0.20
N GLN A 108 -16.81 -11.63 0.31
CA GLN A 108 -17.57 -11.62 1.55
C GLN A 108 -19.01 -11.22 1.25
N ILE A 109 -19.95 -11.97 1.83
CA ILE A 109 -21.38 -11.67 1.75
C ILE A 109 -21.73 -10.68 2.85
N PHE A 110 -22.32 -9.57 2.45
CA PHE A 110 -22.92 -8.55 3.29
C PHE A 110 -24.44 -8.69 3.18
N ALA A 111 -25.12 -8.92 4.28
CA ALA A 111 -26.57 -9.12 4.29
C ALA A 111 -27.20 -8.48 5.53
N ALA A 112 -28.32 -7.81 5.33
CA ALA A 112 -29.15 -7.26 6.39
C ALA A 112 -30.63 -7.54 6.10
N THR A 113 -31.34 -8.04 7.09
CA THR A 113 -32.77 -8.39 6.97
C THR A 113 -33.64 -7.16 7.21
N VAL A 114 -34.71 -7.06 6.42
CA VAL A 114 -35.79 -6.08 6.57
C VAL A 114 -37.07 -6.85 6.87
N GLN A 115 -37.79 -6.45 7.91
CA GLN A 115 -39.08 -7.02 8.27
C GLN A 115 -40.03 -5.91 8.70
N VAL A 116 -41.24 -5.90 8.14
CA VAL A 116 -42.30 -4.95 8.49
C VAL A 116 -43.60 -5.71 8.66
N SER A 117 -44.31 -5.49 9.77
CA SER A 117 -45.61 -6.12 10.04
C SER A 117 -46.74 -5.49 9.23
N GLY A 118 -47.79 -6.27 8.95
CA GLY A 118 -48.98 -5.80 8.22
C GLY A 118 -49.64 -4.60 8.89
N SER A 119 -49.80 -4.64 10.21
CA SER A 119 -50.34 -3.52 11.00
C SER A 119 -49.50 -2.23 10.89
N MET A 120 -48.16 -2.35 10.86
CA MET A 120 -47.27 -1.20 10.75
C MET A 120 -47.34 -0.56 9.36
N ARG A 121 -47.54 -1.36 8.32
CA ARG A 121 -47.77 -0.84 6.97
C ARG A 121 -49.14 -0.20 6.80
N ALA A 122 -50.16 -0.75 7.45
CA ALA A 122 -51.52 -0.22 7.41
C ALA A 122 -51.66 1.09 8.22
N ALA A 123 -50.85 1.25 9.26
CA ALA A 123 -50.77 2.49 10.02
C ALA A 123 -50.11 3.59 9.19
N ARG A 124 -50.67 4.81 9.21
CA ARG A 124 -50.01 5.99 8.64
C ARG A 124 -48.81 6.36 9.51
N THR A 125 -47.61 5.98 9.09
CA THR A 125 -46.37 6.42 9.72
C THR A 125 -46.12 7.89 9.42
N TYR A 126 -45.77 8.68 10.44
CA TYR A 126 -45.53 10.11 10.25
C TYR A 126 -44.17 10.34 9.59
N GLY A 127 -44.17 11.02 8.43
CA GLY A 127 -42.93 11.41 7.74
C GLY A 127 -42.31 10.35 6.82
N VAL A 128 -42.94 9.18 6.65
CA VAL A 128 -42.47 8.10 5.75
C VAL A 128 -43.65 7.62 4.90
N GLU A 129 -43.48 7.58 3.57
CA GLU A 129 -44.52 7.13 2.63
C GLU A 129 -44.69 5.60 2.61
N ASP A 130 -43.57 4.85 2.66
CA ASP A 130 -43.55 3.40 2.85
C ASP A 130 -42.42 2.99 3.81
N GLU A 131 -42.81 2.42 4.96
CA GLU A 131 -41.89 1.94 6.00
C GLU A 131 -40.93 0.87 5.45
N LEU A 132 -41.40 0.02 4.54
CA LEU A 132 -40.58 -1.05 3.99
C LEU A 132 -39.47 -0.50 3.09
N ASP A 133 -39.73 0.53 2.30
CA ASP A 133 -38.71 1.20 1.50
C ASP A 133 -37.73 2.02 2.34
N TYR A 134 -38.21 2.67 3.40
CA TYR A 134 -37.33 3.33 4.36
C TYR A 134 -36.35 2.36 5.01
N GLN A 135 -36.84 1.22 5.51
CA GLN A 135 -36.00 0.19 6.11
C GLN A 135 -35.00 -0.40 5.10
N LYS A 136 -35.37 -0.56 3.82
CA LYS A 136 -34.42 -0.98 2.76
C LYS A 136 -33.27 0.03 2.62
N GLN A 137 -33.57 1.33 2.58
CA GLN A 137 -32.56 2.37 2.42
C GLN A 137 -31.60 2.41 3.61
N GLU A 138 -32.12 2.33 4.83
CA GLU A 138 -31.31 2.31 6.04
C GLU A 138 -30.41 1.07 6.11
N ARG A 139 -30.94 -0.12 5.81
CA ARG A 139 -30.10 -1.34 5.72
C ARG A 139 -29.04 -1.24 4.63
N MET A 140 -29.35 -0.63 3.49
CA MET A 140 -28.35 -0.41 2.44
C MET A 140 -27.21 0.53 2.91
N ARG A 141 -27.54 1.60 3.64
CA ARG A 141 -26.55 2.52 4.22
C ARG A 141 -25.68 1.83 5.27
N GLU A 142 -26.27 1.00 6.13
CA GLU A 142 -25.53 0.18 7.09
C GLU A 142 -24.56 -0.77 6.40
N LEU A 143 -25.00 -1.48 5.35
CA LEU A 143 -24.13 -2.40 4.61
C LEU A 143 -23.01 -1.68 3.85
N LEU A 144 -23.25 -0.47 3.34
CA LEU A 144 -22.19 0.34 2.73
C LEU A 144 -21.16 0.80 3.75
N ARG A 145 -21.59 1.17 4.96
CA ARG A 145 -20.71 1.52 6.08
C ARG A 145 -19.86 0.32 6.51
N ASP A 146 -20.47 -0.85 6.59
CA ASP A 146 -19.76 -2.09 6.95
C ASP A 146 -18.77 -2.50 5.84
N LEU A 147 -19.15 -2.31 4.58
CA LEU A 147 -18.25 -2.53 3.43
C LEU A 147 -17.04 -1.60 3.49
N GLU A 148 -17.21 -0.30 3.75
CA GLU A 148 -16.10 0.66 3.89
C GLU A 148 -15.11 0.21 4.98
N ASN A 149 -15.63 -0.19 6.15
CA ASN A 149 -14.79 -0.67 7.25
C ASN A 149 -14.07 -1.98 6.88
N CYS A 150 -14.74 -2.93 6.23
CA CYS A 150 -14.13 -4.16 5.75
C CYS A 150 -13.08 -3.93 4.66
N VAL A 151 -13.25 -2.94 3.78
CA VAL A 151 -12.25 -2.59 2.75
C VAL A 151 -10.95 -2.12 3.40
N ILE A 152 -11.02 -1.35 4.49
CA ILE A 152 -9.83 -0.84 5.17
C ILE A 152 -9.24 -1.90 6.12
N ASN A 153 -10.06 -2.42 7.03
CA ASN A 153 -9.63 -3.22 8.19
C ASN A 153 -9.92 -4.72 8.08
N GLY A 154 -10.52 -5.18 6.97
CA GLY A 154 -10.89 -6.58 6.77
C GLY A 154 -9.71 -7.54 6.95
N THR A 155 -10.00 -8.75 7.42
CA THR A 155 -9.01 -9.81 7.61
C THR A 155 -9.59 -11.12 7.11
N ALA A 156 -8.82 -11.80 6.25
CA ALA A 156 -9.16 -13.14 5.79
C ALA A 156 -8.95 -14.21 6.91
N PRO A 157 -9.70 -15.32 6.89
CA PRO A 157 -9.54 -16.38 7.88
C PRO A 157 -8.18 -17.07 7.77
N ALA A 158 -7.57 -17.42 8.90
CA ALA A 158 -6.27 -18.10 8.94
C ALA A 158 -6.32 -19.60 8.52
N THR A 159 -7.49 -20.23 8.61
CA THR A 159 -7.69 -21.67 8.39
C THR A 159 -8.28 -21.98 7.00
N ASN A 160 -7.73 -23.01 6.35
CA ASN A 160 -8.23 -23.62 5.11
C ASN A 160 -8.78 -25.02 5.45
N PRO A 161 -10.02 -25.42 5.11
CA PRO A 161 -10.96 -24.82 4.17
C PRO A 161 -11.79 -23.66 4.74
N GLN A 162 -11.88 -22.56 3.98
CA GLN A 162 -12.76 -21.44 4.30
C GLN A 162 -14.20 -21.77 3.87
N GLY A 163 -15.20 -21.52 4.73
CA GLY A 163 -16.63 -21.69 4.40
C GLY A 163 -17.30 -22.96 4.96
N GLY A 164 -16.83 -23.48 6.10
CA GLY A 164 -17.54 -24.52 6.86
C GLY A 164 -18.67 -23.94 7.73
N SER A 165 -19.43 -24.80 8.43
CA SER A 165 -20.50 -24.37 9.36
C SER A 165 -19.99 -23.48 10.51
N THR A 166 -18.69 -23.51 10.80
CA THR A 166 -18.02 -22.75 11.87
C THR A 166 -17.09 -21.64 11.37
N VAL A 167 -16.71 -21.63 10.08
CA VAL A 167 -15.71 -20.68 9.54
C VAL A 167 -16.33 -19.85 8.43
N ARG A 168 -16.54 -18.56 8.71
CA ARG A 168 -17.09 -17.59 7.74
C ARG A 168 -16.02 -17.18 6.71
N ARG A 169 -16.45 -16.91 5.48
CA ARG A 169 -15.60 -16.30 4.45
C ARG A 169 -15.58 -14.79 4.65
N THR A 170 -14.40 -14.23 4.85
CA THR A 170 -14.17 -12.79 5.01
C THR A 170 -13.13 -12.31 4.02
N MET A 171 -13.30 -11.08 3.52
CA MET A 171 -12.33 -10.46 2.62
C MET A 171 -11.16 -9.87 3.41
N ASN A 172 -9.99 -9.85 2.79
CA ASN A 172 -8.83 -9.14 3.31
C ASN A 172 -8.92 -7.66 2.92
N GLY A 173 -8.67 -6.77 3.88
CA GLY A 173 -8.65 -5.32 3.69
C GLY A 173 -7.25 -4.79 3.37
N ILE A 174 -7.18 -3.51 2.99
CA ILE A 174 -5.94 -2.83 2.56
C ILE A 174 -4.86 -2.94 3.63
N VAL A 175 -5.20 -2.64 4.89
CA VAL A 175 -4.25 -2.60 6.01
C VAL A 175 -3.51 -3.92 6.19
N LYS A 176 -4.18 -5.04 5.96
CA LYS A 176 -3.62 -6.40 6.11
C LYS A 176 -2.94 -6.92 4.85
N GLN A 177 -3.28 -6.36 3.69
CA GLN A 177 -2.64 -6.70 2.42
C GLN A 177 -1.28 -6.03 2.26
N VAL A 178 -1.07 -4.82 2.80
CA VAL A 178 0.25 -4.17 2.84
C VAL A 178 1.17 -4.86 3.86
N SER A 179 2.33 -5.31 3.39
CA SER A 179 3.33 -6.06 4.17
C SER A 179 4.77 -5.61 3.93
N THR A 180 5.08 -5.12 2.73
CA THR A 180 6.41 -4.68 2.32
C THR A 180 6.68 -3.25 2.81
N ASN A 181 5.71 -2.36 2.61
CA ASN A 181 5.81 -0.94 2.97
C ASN A 181 5.05 -0.61 4.25
N VAL A 182 5.44 -1.25 5.36
CA VAL A 182 4.94 -0.91 6.70
C VAL A 182 5.99 -0.05 7.39
N LEU A 183 5.79 1.26 7.33
CA LEU A 183 6.78 2.27 7.71
C LEU A 183 6.43 2.84 9.09
N GLN A 184 7.43 3.08 9.92
CA GLN A 184 7.24 3.63 11.26
C GLN A 184 8.21 4.79 11.48
N PRO A 185 7.80 5.88 12.16
CA PRO A 185 8.71 6.94 12.55
C PRO A 185 9.92 6.39 13.32
N ASN A 186 11.11 6.96 13.08
CA ASN A 186 12.35 6.57 13.76
C ASN A 186 12.78 5.10 13.56
N GLN A 187 12.29 4.41 12.52
CA GLN A 187 12.67 3.04 12.19
C GLN A 187 12.94 2.86 10.68
N GLY A 188 13.79 1.90 10.31
CA GLY A 188 13.99 1.51 8.91
C GLY A 188 14.49 2.63 7.98
N GLY A 189 15.23 3.61 8.52
CA GLY A 189 15.71 4.76 7.75
C GLY A 189 14.70 5.92 7.66
N MET A 190 13.54 5.81 8.33
CA MET A 190 12.61 6.93 8.48
C MET A 190 13.14 7.99 9.45
N PRO A 191 12.92 9.28 9.16
CA PRO A 191 13.23 10.35 10.10
C PRO A 191 12.37 10.21 11.37
N PRO A 192 12.81 10.83 12.49
CA PRO A 192 11.99 10.90 13.69
C PRO A 192 10.72 11.71 13.43
N GLY A 193 9.61 11.28 14.02
CA GLY A 193 8.37 12.02 14.05
C GLY A 193 8.43 13.24 14.97
N GLY A 194 7.33 13.98 15.04
CA GLY A 194 7.16 15.08 16.00
C GLY A 194 6.86 14.60 17.43
N GLY A 195 6.73 15.57 18.33
CA GLY A 195 6.35 15.35 19.73
C GLY A 195 7.44 14.71 20.59
N ALA A 196 7.17 14.59 21.90
CA ALA A 196 8.12 14.02 22.86
C ALA A 196 8.44 12.53 22.60
N GLY A 197 7.50 11.80 22.00
CA GLY A 197 7.66 10.40 21.62
C GLY A 197 8.29 10.16 20.23
N GLN A 198 8.62 11.22 19.49
CA GLN A 198 9.15 11.15 18.11
C GLN A 198 8.29 10.29 17.15
N ASN A 199 7.00 10.25 17.40
CA ASN A 199 6.03 9.40 16.72
C ASN A 199 4.80 10.18 16.24
N GLU A 200 4.75 11.51 16.40
CA GLU A 200 3.72 12.30 15.74
C GLU A 200 4.00 12.42 14.25
N LEU A 201 2.95 12.41 13.42
CA LEU A 201 3.09 12.62 11.99
C LEU A 201 3.60 14.05 11.71
N ASN A 202 4.71 14.15 11.00
CA ASN A 202 5.30 15.40 10.51
C ASN A 202 5.58 15.30 9.00
N GLU A 203 5.89 16.43 8.37
CA GLU A 203 6.17 16.49 6.93
C GLU A 203 7.41 15.64 6.52
N PRO A 204 8.54 15.64 7.26
CA PRO A 204 9.67 14.77 6.95
C PRO A 204 9.32 13.28 6.92
N VAL A 205 8.52 12.78 7.86
CA VAL A 205 8.08 11.37 7.87
C VAL A 205 7.19 11.07 6.67
N LEU A 206 6.25 11.95 6.33
CA LEU A 206 5.38 11.75 5.18
C LEU A 206 6.17 11.74 3.86
N ASN A 207 7.07 12.71 3.65
CA ASN A 207 7.89 12.77 2.44
C ASN A 207 8.87 11.59 2.34
N ALA A 208 9.47 11.16 3.46
CA ALA A 208 10.32 9.97 3.49
C ALA A 208 9.52 8.68 3.16
N ALA A 209 8.27 8.59 3.61
CA ALA A 209 7.37 7.49 3.27
C ALA A 209 7.03 7.46 1.77
N LEU A 210 6.65 8.60 1.19
CA LEU A 210 6.40 8.73 -0.26
C LEU A 210 7.66 8.39 -1.07
N ARG A 211 8.83 8.88 -0.67
CA ARG A 211 10.12 8.54 -1.27
C ARG A 211 10.40 7.05 -1.25
N THR A 212 10.22 6.41 -0.11
CA THR A 212 10.53 4.97 0.06
C THR A 212 9.66 4.13 -0.87
N ILE A 213 8.38 4.48 -1.00
CA ILE A 213 7.47 3.77 -1.90
C ILE A 213 7.82 4.05 -3.36
N TRP A 214 8.18 5.30 -3.70
CA TRP A 214 8.65 5.67 -5.04
C TRP A 214 9.97 4.98 -5.45
N GLU A 215 10.92 4.80 -4.52
CA GLU A 215 12.17 4.06 -4.79
C GLU A 215 11.91 2.56 -5.00
N GLN A 216 10.91 2.00 -4.32
CA GLN A 216 10.57 0.57 -4.42
C GLN A 216 9.60 0.24 -5.56
N SER A 217 8.76 1.19 -5.94
CA SER A 217 7.73 1.04 -6.97
C SER A 217 7.81 2.22 -7.91
N ASN A 218 7.90 1.93 -9.21
CA ASN A 218 7.82 2.95 -10.27
C ASN A 218 6.39 3.50 -10.45
N GLY A 219 5.61 3.59 -9.38
CA GLY A 219 4.24 4.08 -9.34
C GLY A 219 4.13 5.31 -8.43
N GLN A 220 3.23 6.22 -8.77
CA GLN A 220 2.98 7.43 -8.01
C GLN A 220 1.80 7.22 -7.06
N ILE A 221 1.96 7.64 -5.81
CA ILE A 221 0.86 7.66 -4.84
C ILE A 221 0.02 8.90 -5.12
N ASP A 222 -1.28 8.71 -5.27
CA ASP A 222 -2.23 9.78 -5.57
C ASP A 222 -3.24 10.01 -4.44
N THR A 223 -3.32 9.10 -3.47
CA THR A 223 -4.38 9.10 -2.45
C THR A 223 -3.80 8.79 -1.08
N ILE A 224 -4.04 9.70 -0.12
CA ILE A 224 -3.73 9.52 1.29
C ILE A 224 -5.05 9.29 2.04
N VAL A 225 -5.22 8.17 2.72
CA VAL A 225 -6.40 7.91 3.57
C VAL A 225 -5.97 7.95 5.03
N CYS A 226 -6.65 8.79 5.83
CA CYS A 226 -6.30 9.00 7.23
C CYS A 226 -7.53 9.22 8.11
N GLY A 227 -7.36 8.99 9.42
CA GLY A 227 -8.34 9.32 10.45
C GLY A 227 -8.27 10.79 10.88
N GLY A 228 -9.20 11.22 11.73
CA GLY A 228 -9.34 12.63 12.14
C GLY A 228 -8.10 13.22 12.83
N VAL A 229 -7.42 12.44 13.69
CA VAL A 229 -6.21 12.88 14.40
C VAL A 229 -5.08 13.18 13.41
N GLN A 230 -4.78 12.22 12.53
CA GLN A 230 -3.71 12.38 11.55
C GLN A 230 -4.05 13.46 10.51
N LYS A 231 -5.32 13.60 10.13
CA LYS A 231 -5.76 14.70 9.26
C LYS A 231 -5.46 16.08 9.86
N ARG A 232 -5.66 16.24 11.17
CA ARG A 232 -5.34 17.49 11.87
C ARG A 232 -3.83 17.77 11.88
N ARG A 233 -3.00 16.73 12.03
CA ARG A 233 -1.54 16.85 11.90
C ARG A 233 -1.13 17.26 10.49
N ILE A 234 -1.72 16.67 9.45
CA ILE A 234 -1.47 17.08 8.05
C ILE A 234 -1.83 18.55 7.81
N ASN A 235 -2.98 19.02 8.32
CA ASN A 235 -3.35 20.43 8.20
C ASN A 235 -2.33 21.37 8.88
N SER A 236 -1.66 20.90 9.93
CA SER A 236 -0.63 21.69 10.62
C SER A 236 0.65 21.90 9.80
N PHE A 237 0.91 21.12 8.76
CA PHE A 237 2.08 21.31 7.89
C PHE A 237 2.05 22.67 7.18
N ALA A 238 0.85 23.09 6.77
CA ALA A 238 0.62 24.39 6.13
C ALA A 238 0.49 25.55 7.13
N SER A 239 0.73 25.34 8.43
CA SER A 239 0.54 26.41 9.44
C SER A 239 1.53 27.57 9.32
N THR A 240 2.73 27.31 8.82
CA THR A 240 3.82 28.31 8.72
C THR A 240 3.71 29.22 7.50
N LEU A 241 2.96 28.82 6.46
CA LEU A 241 2.87 29.53 5.16
C LEU A 241 1.58 30.36 5.01
N ARG A 242 0.93 30.71 6.13
CA ARG A 242 -0.37 31.40 6.08
C ARG A 242 -0.19 32.90 5.84
N SER A 243 -0.87 33.40 4.83
CA SER A 243 -1.19 34.81 4.68
C SER A 243 -2.69 34.99 4.90
N TYR A 244 -3.08 35.98 5.70
CA TYR A 244 -4.46 36.38 5.90
C TYR A 244 -4.62 37.79 5.34
N GLN A 245 -5.73 38.04 4.65
CA GLN A 245 -6.09 39.41 4.27
C GLN A 245 -7.02 40.04 5.32
N PRO A 246 -6.99 41.36 5.53
CA PRO A 246 -7.78 42.05 6.56
C PRO A 246 -9.31 41.84 6.46
N GLU A 247 -9.80 41.40 5.30
CA GLU A 247 -11.21 41.14 4.98
C GLU A 247 -11.67 39.69 5.25
N ASP A 248 -10.77 38.79 5.65
CA ASP A 248 -11.11 37.39 5.89
C ASP A 248 -11.94 37.20 7.18
N VAL A 249 -13.25 36.98 7.01
CA VAL A 249 -14.20 36.73 8.13
C VAL A 249 -14.30 35.24 8.51
N LYS A 250 -13.63 34.33 7.77
CA LYS A 250 -13.71 32.87 7.96
C LYS A 250 -12.31 32.25 8.03
N PHE A 251 -12.03 31.55 9.12
CA PHE A 251 -10.82 30.74 9.25
C PHE A 251 -10.98 29.41 8.50
N ARG A 252 -10.08 29.14 7.55
CA ARG A 252 -10.03 27.89 6.78
C ARG A 252 -8.66 27.24 6.95
N ASP A 253 -8.66 26.04 7.51
CA ASP A 253 -7.45 25.27 7.78
C ASP A 253 -7.64 23.83 7.32
N MET A 254 -7.60 23.63 6.00
CA MET A 254 -7.84 22.33 5.40
C MET A 254 -6.92 22.10 4.20
N VAL A 255 -6.07 21.07 4.29
CA VAL A 255 -5.25 20.60 3.18
C VAL A 255 -6.03 19.52 2.43
N GLY A 256 -6.60 19.84 1.28
CA GLY A 256 -7.31 18.86 0.44
C GLY A 256 -6.38 18.02 -0.44
N VAL A 257 -5.28 18.64 -0.87
CA VAL A 257 -4.25 18.07 -1.74
C VAL A 257 -2.90 18.40 -1.12
N TYR A 258 -2.04 17.40 -1.06
CA TYR A 258 -0.67 17.50 -0.60
C TYR A 258 0.25 17.23 -1.79
N GLU A 259 1.01 18.23 -2.21
CA GLU A 259 2.00 18.11 -3.28
C GLU A 259 3.37 17.95 -2.65
N SER A 260 4.05 16.88 -3.05
CA SER A 260 5.40 16.54 -2.61
C SER A 260 6.31 16.37 -3.81
N ASP A 261 7.63 16.31 -3.57
CA ASP A 261 8.62 16.01 -4.61
C ASP A 261 8.39 14.66 -5.32
N PHE A 262 7.59 13.76 -4.72
CA PHE A 262 7.34 12.40 -5.21
C PHE A 262 5.94 12.23 -5.80
N GLY A 263 5.12 13.28 -5.84
CA GLY A 263 3.80 13.27 -6.44
C GLY A 263 2.76 14.11 -5.70
N VAL A 264 1.60 14.22 -6.34
CA VAL A 264 0.42 14.96 -5.84
C VAL A 264 -0.56 13.97 -5.24
N CYS A 265 -0.85 14.10 -3.94
CA CYS A 265 -1.72 13.20 -3.23
C CYS A 265 -2.98 13.91 -2.70
N ARG A 266 -4.16 13.37 -3.00
CA ARG A 266 -5.43 13.80 -2.42
C ARG A 266 -5.62 13.18 -1.04
N VAL A 267 -5.93 14.01 -0.04
CA VAL A 267 -6.09 13.54 1.35
C VAL A 267 -7.57 13.28 1.65
N ILE A 268 -7.94 12.01 1.72
CA ILE A 268 -9.28 11.51 2.08
C ILE A 268 -9.35 11.25 3.59
N LEU A 269 -10.41 11.77 4.21
CA LEU A 269 -10.75 11.46 5.59
C LEU A 269 -11.71 10.26 5.63
N SER A 270 -11.33 9.20 6.34
CA SER A 270 -12.24 8.09 6.66
C SER A 270 -12.27 7.86 8.16
N ARG A 271 -13.46 7.58 8.70
CA ARG A 271 -13.64 7.28 10.12
C ARG A 271 -13.09 5.91 10.50
N TRP A 272 -12.94 5.01 9.53
CA TRP A 272 -12.50 3.64 9.73
C TRP A 272 -10.99 3.45 9.57
N ALA A 273 -10.27 4.48 9.10
CA ALA A 273 -8.81 4.45 9.10
C ALA A 273 -8.29 4.36 10.55
N PRO A 274 -7.40 3.41 10.88
CA PRO A 274 -6.84 3.31 12.23
C PRO A 274 -6.15 4.61 12.64
N ALA A 275 -6.40 5.05 13.87
CA ALA A 275 -5.98 6.38 14.34
C ALA A 275 -4.45 6.55 14.39
N ASP A 276 -3.71 5.46 14.56
CA ASP A 276 -2.25 5.39 14.59
C ASP A 276 -1.62 5.22 13.20
N SER A 277 -2.43 5.31 12.13
CA SER A 277 -1.96 4.99 10.78
C SER A 277 -2.41 5.98 9.71
N VAL A 278 -1.61 6.05 8.65
CA VAL A 278 -1.92 6.75 7.40
C VAL A 278 -1.65 5.82 6.23
N LEU A 279 -2.65 5.64 5.36
CA LEU A 279 -2.54 4.81 4.17
C LEU A 279 -2.12 5.66 2.98
N LEU A 280 -1.14 5.18 2.23
CA LEU A 280 -0.59 5.80 1.03
C LEU A 280 -0.89 4.88 -0.14
N LEU A 281 -1.79 5.29 -1.03
CA LEU A 281 -2.38 4.44 -2.05
C LEU A 281 -2.28 5.04 -3.46
N ASP A 282 -2.09 4.19 -4.45
CA ASP A 282 -2.31 4.45 -5.87
C ASP A 282 -3.75 4.03 -6.24
N SER A 283 -4.64 4.99 -6.50
CA SER A 283 -6.06 4.70 -6.76
C SER A 283 -6.29 3.86 -8.02
N SER A 284 -5.36 3.84 -8.98
CA SER A 284 -5.47 3.03 -10.20
C SER A 284 -5.32 1.52 -9.97
N ARG A 285 -4.86 1.12 -8.78
CA ARG A 285 -4.51 -0.26 -8.42
C ARG A 285 -5.38 -0.85 -7.31
N VAL A 286 -6.36 -0.09 -6.82
CA VAL A 286 -7.26 -0.48 -5.74
C VAL A 286 -8.70 -0.36 -6.24
N GLU A 287 -9.42 -1.48 -6.26
CA GLU A 287 -10.81 -1.49 -6.70
C GLU A 287 -11.68 -2.37 -5.79
N VAL A 288 -12.89 -1.89 -5.45
CA VAL A 288 -13.88 -2.67 -4.71
C VAL A 288 -14.85 -3.27 -5.72
N VAL A 289 -14.80 -4.59 -5.88
CA VAL A 289 -15.48 -5.29 -6.97
C VAL A 289 -16.56 -6.22 -6.40
N PRO A 290 -17.81 -6.14 -6.87
CA PRO A 290 -18.83 -7.12 -6.53
C PRO A 290 -18.56 -8.45 -7.24
N MET A 291 -18.96 -9.56 -6.62
CA MET A 291 -19.07 -10.82 -7.34
C MET A 291 -20.08 -10.65 -8.48
N ARG A 292 -19.76 -11.20 -9.67
CA ARG A 292 -20.59 -11.04 -10.87
C ARG A 292 -22.05 -11.37 -10.59
N GLY A 293 -22.94 -10.41 -10.84
CA GLY A 293 -24.39 -10.55 -10.62
C GLY A 293 -24.84 -10.51 -9.15
N ARG A 294 -23.95 -10.19 -8.22
CA ARG A 294 -24.24 -10.13 -6.76
C ARG A 294 -23.83 -8.79 -6.14
N SER A 295 -23.97 -7.68 -6.88
CA SER A 295 -23.97 -6.34 -6.27
C SER A 295 -25.12 -6.21 -5.27
N PHE A 296 -25.09 -5.17 -4.42
CA PHE A 296 -26.19 -4.92 -3.49
C PHE A 296 -27.54 -4.88 -4.21
N HIS A 297 -28.45 -5.75 -3.79
CA HIS A 297 -29.82 -5.80 -4.26
C HIS A 297 -30.75 -6.25 -3.14
N TYR A 298 -32.02 -5.86 -3.26
CA TYR A 298 -33.06 -6.36 -2.38
C TYR A 298 -33.57 -7.70 -2.90
N LYS A 299 -33.64 -8.69 -2.00
CA LYS A 299 -34.24 -9.99 -2.27
C LYS A 299 -35.45 -10.17 -1.35
N PRO A 300 -36.69 -10.26 -1.87
CA PRO A 300 -37.85 -10.59 -1.06
C PRO A 300 -37.70 -12.02 -0.51
N LEU A 301 -38.10 -12.20 0.74
CA LEU A 301 -38.21 -13.51 1.40
C LEU A 301 -39.70 -13.89 1.48
N GLY A 302 -39.98 -15.15 1.82
CA GLY A 302 -41.36 -15.57 2.07
C GLY A 302 -41.95 -14.81 3.25
N ALA A 303 -43.24 -14.47 3.17
CA ALA A 303 -43.96 -13.87 4.29
C ALA A 303 -43.94 -14.81 5.50
N GLN A 304 -43.75 -14.25 6.69
CA GLN A 304 -43.76 -15.01 7.95
C GLN A 304 -44.84 -14.44 8.87
N GLY A 305 -45.98 -15.13 8.93
CA GLY A 305 -47.18 -14.58 9.60
C GLY A 305 -47.71 -13.35 8.86
N ASP A 306 -48.23 -12.37 9.62
CA ASP A 306 -48.65 -11.06 9.09
C ASP A 306 -47.47 -10.07 9.02
N ALA A 307 -46.41 -10.47 8.31
CA ALA A 307 -45.23 -9.63 8.09
C ALA A 307 -44.56 -9.95 6.75
N ASP A 308 -44.20 -8.90 6.04
CA ASP A 308 -43.33 -9.02 4.87
C ASP A 308 -41.88 -8.99 5.31
N GLN A 309 -41.12 -9.89 4.69
CA GLN A 309 -39.70 -10.04 4.96
C GLN A 309 -38.92 -9.94 3.66
N GLY A 310 -37.73 -9.36 3.75
CA GLY A 310 -36.74 -9.38 2.69
C GLY A 310 -35.35 -9.20 3.28
N GLN A 311 -34.35 -9.25 2.42
CA GLN A 311 -32.98 -8.94 2.80
C GLN A 311 -32.32 -8.10 1.72
N VAL A 312 -31.51 -7.14 2.14
CA VAL A 312 -30.52 -6.51 1.26
C VAL A 312 -29.28 -7.37 1.31
N ILE A 313 -28.83 -7.85 0.17
CA ILE A 313 -27.65 -8.73 0.07
C ILE A 313 -26.72 -8.24 -1.03
N GLY A 314 -25.43 -8.28 -0.76
CA GLY A 314 -24.37 -8.01 -1.72
C GLY A 314 -23.15 -8.84 -1.38
N GLU A 315 -22.35 -9.17 -2.39
CA GLU A 315 -21.13 -9.91 -2.21
C GLU A 315 -19.98 -9.17 -2.88
N TYR A 316 -18.99 -8.77 -2.09
CA TYR A 316 -17.92 -7.89 -2.51
C TYR A 316 -16.55 -8.43 -2.10
N THR A 317 -15.52 -7.99 -2.82
CA THR A 317 -14.12 -8.19 -2.47
C THR A 317 -13.31 -6.94 -2.80
N LEU A 318 -12.08 -6.91 -2.30
CA LEU A 318 -11.09 -5.89 -2.63
C LEU A 318 -10.09 -6.48 -3.62
N GLU A 319 -10.03 -5.89 -4.81
CA GLU A 319 -8.95 -6.11 -5.76
C GLU A 319 -7.81 -5.15 -5.44
N PHE A 320 -6.66 -5.72 -5.07
CA PHE A 320 -5.47 -4.98 -4.69
C PHE A 320 -4.29 -5.44 -5.54
N ARG A 321 -3.88 -4.58 -6.45
CA ARG A 321 -2.83 -4.88 -7.44
C ARG A 321 -1.51 -4.27 -6.99
N ASN A 322 -0.42 -5.02 -7.18
CA ASN A 322 0.94 -4.57 -6.90
C ASN A 322 1.11 -3.86 -5.54
N GLU A 323 1.15 -4.66 -4.47
CA GLU A 323 1.24 -4.16 -3.10
C GLU A 323 2.43 -3.22 -2.85
N ASN A 324 3.54 -3.38 -3.58
CA ASN A 324 4.71 -2.49 -3.47
C ASN A 324 4.40 -1.04 -3.88
N ALA A 325 3.35 -0.79 -4.66
CA ALA A 325 2.92 0.57 -5.04
C ALA A 325 2.15 1.29 -3.93
N HIS A 326 1.87 0.60 -2.83
CA HIS A 326 1.13 1.11 -1.69
C HIS A 326 2.02 1.08 -0.45
N GLY A 327 1.62 1.82 0.57
CA GLY A 327 2.27 1.74 1.87
C GLY A 327 1.38 2.23 2.99
N VAL A 328 1.83 1.96 4.21
CA VAL A 328 1.17 2.41 5.43
C VAL A 328 2.23 2.94 6.38
N VAL A 329 2.02 4.15 6.89
CA VAL A 329 2.76 4.66 8.04
C VAL A 329 1.98 4.24 9.29
N ARG A 330 2.61 3.54 10.23
CA ARG A 330 2.01 3.04 11.48
C ARG A 330 2.75 3.52 12.71
N GLY A 331 2.17 3.29 13.88
CA GLY A 331 2.76 3.65 15.17
C GLY A 331 2.76 5.15 15.40
N LEU A 332 1.86 5.88 14.74
CA LEU A 332 1.72 7.32 14.93
C LEU A 332 1.02 7.61 16.25
N ALA A 333 1.42 8.71 16.90
CA ALA A 333 0.75 9.19 18.10
C ALA A 333 -0.71 9.55 17.81
N VAL A 334 -1.59 9.21 18.76
CA VAL A 334 -3.05 9.44 18.71
C VAL A 334 -3.44 10.50 19.73
#